data_AF-O73706-F1
#
_entry.id   AF-O73706-F1
#
_cell.length_a   1.000
_cell.length_b   1.000
_cell.length_c   1.000
_cell.angle_alpha   90.00
_cell.angle_beta   90.00
_cell.angle_gamma   90.00
#
_symmetry.space_group_name_H-M   'P 1'
#
loop_
_entity.id
_entity.type
_entity.pdbx_description
1 polymer ?
#
loop_
_entity_poly.entity_id
_entity_poly.type
_entity_poly.pdbx_seq_one_letter_code
_entity_poly.pdbx_strand_id
1 'polypeptide(L)'
;LVTEIADTDNFINLSFLRLFRAARLIKLLRQGYTIRILLWTFVQSFKALPYVCLLIAMLFFIYAIIGMQVFGNIALNDETSINRHNNFRTFLQALMLLFRSATGEAWHEIMLSCLSNRACDPLSGLTKNECGSDFAYFYFVSFIFLCSFLMLNLFVAVI
;
A
#
# COMPACT_ATOMS: atom_id res chain seq x y z
N LEU A 1 27.34 -2.62 24.11
CA LEU A 1 26.78 -2.12 22.84
C LEU A 1 26.98 -3.12 21.69
N VAL A 2 28.21 -3.51 21.33
CA VAL A 2 28.44 -4.52 20.26
C VAL A 2 27.87 -5.91 20.62
N THR A 3 27.85 -6.27 21.89
CA THR A 3 27.27 -7.54 22.38
C THR A 3 25.73 -7.56 22.37
N GLU A 4 25.04 -6.42 22.49
CA GLU A 4 23.56 -6.38 22.44
C GLU A 4 23.01 -6.40 21.01
N ILE A 5 23.78 -5.89 20.04
CA ILE A 5 23.39 -5.90 18.63
C ILE A 5 23.45 -7.33 18.07
N ALA A 6 24.45 -8.13 18.47
CA ALA A 6 24.56 -9.52 18.06
C ALA A 6 23.43 -10.43 18.59
N ASP A 7 22.89 -10.14 19.77
CA ASP A 7 21.76 -10.92 20.33
C ASP A 7 20.44 -10.65 19.62
N THR A 8 20.23 -9.43 19.10
CA THR A 8 19.00 -9.06 18.40
C THR A 8 18.86 -9.78 17.06
N ASP A 9 19.95 -9.87 16.29
CA ASP A 9 19.98 -10.58 15.00
C ASP A 9 19.79 -12.11 15.17
N ASN A 10 20.31 -12.67 16.27
CA ASN A 10 20.11 -14.09 16.61
C ASN A 10 18.68 -14.39 17.10
N PHE A 11 18.05 -13.47 17.83
CA PHE A 11 16.65 -13.63 18.28
C PHE A 11 15.64 -13.62 17.14
N ILE A 12 15.87 -12.78 16.11
CA ILE A 12 15.02 -12.73 14.91
C ILE A 12 15.12 -14.05 14.14
N ASN A 13 16.34 -14.61 13.98
CA ASN A 13 16.53 -15.89 13.31
C ASN A 13 15.84 -17.06 14.02
N LEU A 14 15.89 -17.13 15.37
CA LEU A 14 15.26 -18.23 16.12
C LEU A 14 13.72 -18.19 16.05
N SER A 15 13.12 -17.00 16.03
CA SER A 15 11.67 -16.86 15.86
C SER A 15 11.25 -17.19 14.44
N PHE A 16 12.02 -16.77 13.43
CA PHE A 16 11.76 -17.08 12.02
C PHE A 16 11.91 -18.58 11.71
N LEU A 17 12.86 -19.28 12.32
CA LEU A 17 13.01 -20.73 12.18
C LEU A 17 11.83 -21.53 12.72
N ARG A 18 11.03 -20.97 13.65
CA ARG A 18 9.79 -21.61 14.11
C ARG A 18 8.70 -21.57 13.02
N LEU A 19 8.67 -20.56 12.15
CA LEU A 19 7.76 -20.50 10.99
C LEU A 19 8.03 -21.62 9.98
N PHE A 20 9.29 -22.05 9.82
CA PHE A 20 9.62 -23.20 8.97
C PHE A 20 8.96 -24.52 9.43
N ARG A 21 8.74 -24.69 10.74
CA ARG A 21 8.00 -25.86 11.24
C ARG A 21 6.52 -25.78 10.88
N ALA A 22 5.92 -24.58 10.92
CA ALA A 22 4.55 -24.36 10.46
C ALA A 22 4.38 -24.64 8.96
N ALA A 23 5.43 -24.44 8.14
CA ALA A 23 5.41 -24.78 6.72
C ALA A 23 5.13 -26.27 6.43
N ARG A 24 5.31 -27.18 7.40
CA ARG A 24 4.90 -28.59 7.26
C ARG A 24 3.38 -28.73 7.01
N LEU A 25 2.53 -27.81 7.49
CA LEU A 25 1.09 -27.80 7.19
C LEU A 25 0.80 -27.61 5.69
N ILE A 26 1.64 -26.88 4.96
CA ILE A 26 1.50 -26.70 3.51
C ILE A 26 1.60 -28.05 2.77
N LYS A 27 2.34 -29.01 3.34
CA LYS A 27 2.46 -30.36 2.78
C LYS A 27 1.11 -31.12 2.79
N LEU A 28 0.23 -30.84 3.75
CA LEU A 28 -1.11 -31.44 3.83
C LEU A 28 -2.03 -30.94 2.71
N LEU A 29 -1.92 -29.66 2.34
CA LEU A 29 -2.69 -29.07 1.22
C LEU A 29 -2.36 -29.72 -0.13
N ARG A 30 -1.14 -30.26 -0.30
CA ARG A 30 -0.74 -30.99 -1.51
C ARG A 30 -1.19 -32.45 -1.54
N GLN A 31 -1.73 -32.98 -0.45
CA GLN A 31 -2.05 -34.40 -0.31
C GLN A 31 -3.41 -34.75 -0.91
N GLY A 32 -4.36 -33.80 -0.89
CA GLY A 32 -5.67 -33.96 -1.53
C GLY A 32 -5.60 -33.70 -3.04
N TYR A 33 -6.04 -34.67 -3.86
CA TYR A 33 -6.09 -34.53 -5.32
C TYR A 33 -6.87 -33.28 -5.76
N THR A 34 -8.03 -33.03 -5.14
CA THR A 34 -8.89 -31.86 -5.43
C THR A 34 -8.21 -30.53 -5.10
N ILE A 35 -7.57 -30.42 -3.93
CA ILE A 35 -6.87 -29.18 -3.54
C ILE A 35 -5.67 -28.96 -4.47
N ARG A 36 -4.96 -30.03 -4.83
CA ARG A 36 -3.82 -29.95 -5.75
C ARG A 36 -4.25 -29.45 -7.13
N ILE A 37 -5.37 -29.94 -7.68
CA ILE A 37 -5.83 -29.46 -8.98
C ILE A 37 -6.31 -28.01 -8.91
N LEU A 38 -7.02 -27.61 -7.85
CA LEU A 38 -7.42 -26.21 -7.63
C LEU A 38 -6.22 -25.27 -7.56
N LEU A 39 -5.20 -25.62 -6.76
CA LEU A 39 -3.97 -24.84 -6.65
C LEU A 39 -3.22 -24.79 -7.98
N TRP A 40 -3.19 -25.89 -8.74
CA TRP A 40 -2.52 -25.92 -10.05
C TRP A 40 -3.25 -25.07 -11.09
N THR A 41 -4.58 -25.12 -11.13
CA THR A 41 -5.41 -24.25 -11.98
C THR A 41 -5.22 -22.79 -11.60
N PHE A 42 -5.21 -22.45 -10.31
CA PHE A 42 -4.96 -21.09 -9.84
C PHE A 42 -3.57 -20.57 -10.23
N VAL A 43 -2.53 -21.40 -10.08
CA VAL A 43 -1.17 -21.05 -10.51
C VAL A 43 -1.09 -20.89 -12.03
N GLN A 44 -1.84 -21.68 -12.79
CA GLN A 44 -1.89 -21.53 -14.25
C GLN A 44 -2.52 -20.19 -14.66
N SER A 45 -3.50 -19.67 -13.93
CA SER A 45 -4.11 -18.34 -14.18
C SER A 45 -3.10 -17.18 -14.05
N PHE A 46 -1.99 -17.35 -13.31
CA PHE A 46 -0.94 -16.34 -13.23
C PHE A 46 -0.22 -16.06 -14.55
N LYS A 47 -0.43 -16.85 -15.61
CA LYS A 47 0.14 -16.54 -16.92
C LYS A 47 -0.52 -15.33 -17.59
N ALA A 48 -1.81 -15.09 -17.32
CA ALA A 48 -2.56 -13.97 -17.91
C ALA A 48 -2.49 -12.69 -17.05
N LEU A 49 -2.27 -12.84 -15.74
CA LEU A 49 -2.21 -11.74 -14.76
C LEU A 49 -1.08 -10.71 -14.89
N PRO A 50 0.15 -11.00 -15.41
CA PRO A 50 1.28 -10.08 -15.25
C PRO A 50 1.04 -8.73 -15.89
N TYR A 51 0.36 -8.69 -17.05
CA TYR A 51 0.06 -7.45 -17.75
C TYR A 51 -0.92 -6.56 -16.97
N VAL A 52 -1.95 -7.14 -16.35
CA VAL A 52 -2.92 -6.39 -15.55
C VAL A 52 -2.25 -5.91 -14.26
N CYS A 53 -1.46 -6.75 -13.60
CA CYS A 53 -0.71 -6.37 -12.41
C CYS A 53 0.30 -5.25 -12.71
N LEU A 54 1.00 -5.29 -13.85
CA LEU A 54 1.90 -4.22 -14.29
C LEU A 54 1.14 -2.90 -14.51
N LEU A 55 -0.06 -2.96 -15.07
CA LEU A 55 -0.88 -1.78 -15.29
C LEU A 55 -1.38 -1.17 -13.97
N ILE A 56 -1.77 -2.00 -12.99
CA ILE A 56 -2.09 -1.55 -11.63
C ILE A 56 -0.84 -0.95 -10.96
N ALA A 57 0.32 -1.60 -11.06
CA ALA A 57 1.56 -1.09 -10.50
C ALA A 57 1.96 0.26 -11.12
N MET A 58 1.77 0.44 -12.43
CA MET A 58 2.01 1.69 -13.12
C MET A 58 1.05 2.80 -12.66
N LEU A 59 -0.24 2.48 -12.47
CA LEU A 59 -1.21 3.42 -11.91
C LEU A 59 -0.76 3.89 -10.51
N PHE A 60 -0.41 2.96 -9.63
CA PHE A 60 0.07 3.26 -8.28
C PHE A 60 1.34 4.10 -8.30
N PHE A 61 2.28 3.80 -9.22
CA PHE A 61 3.51 4.56 -9.37
C PHE A 61 3.23 6.02 -9.75
N ILE A 62 2.39 6.25 -10.77
CA ILE A 62 2.06 7.61 -11.25
C ILE A 62 1.38 8.40 -10.13
N TYR A 63 0.36 7.81 -9.49
CA TYR A 63 -0.36 8.48 -8.40
C TYR A 63 0.55 8.74 -7.20
N ALA A 64 1.43 7.80 -6.82
CA ALA A 64 2.36 8.00 -5.70
C ALA A 64 3.27 9.22 -5.94
N ILE A 65 3.83 9.36 -7.15
CA ILE A 65 4.67 10.51 -7.49
C ILE A 65 3.87 11.81 -7.45
N ILE A 66 2.68 11.85 -8.05
CA ILE A 66 1.81 13.04 -8.02
C ILE A 66 1.46 13.40 -6.57
N GLY A 67 1.04 12.43 -5.76
CA GLY A 67 0.68 12.62 -4.37
C GLY A 67 1.86 13.14 -3.53
N MET A 68 3.07 12.64 -3.76
CA MET A 68 4.28 13.17 -3.10
C MET A 68 4.54 14.64 -3.44
N GLN A 69 4.37 15.02 -4.72
CA GLN A 69 4.61 16.40 -5.15
C GLN A 69 3.55 17.37 -4.61
N VAL A 70 2.28 16.96 -4.56
CA VAL A 70 1.17 17.84 -4.14
C VAL A 70 0.95 17.83 -2.63
N PHE A 71 1.02 16.66 -1.98
CA PHE A 71 0.63 16.46 -0.58
C PHE A 71 1.81 16.11 0.34
N GLY A 72 3.03 15.97 -0.18
CA GLY A 72 4.20 15.57 0.62
C GLY A 72 4.62 16.56 1.71
N ASN A 73 4.24 17.84 1.58
CA ASN A 73 4.60 18.90 2.52
C ASN A 73 3.58 19.10 3.67
N ILE A 74 2.50 18.29 3.71
CA ILE A 74 1.50 18.39 4.78
C ILE A 74 2.12 17.96 6.12
N ALA A 75 1.87 18.73 7.17
CA ALA A 75 2.28 18.41 8.53
C ALA A 75 1.61 17.11 9.01
N LEU A 76 2.38 16.28 9.70
CA LEU A 76 1.86 15.04 10.26
C LEU A 76 1.14 15.37 11.58
N ASN A 77 -0.11 14.95 11.70
CA ASN A 77 -0.91 15.09 12.91
C ASN A 77 -1.65 13.79 13.19
N ASP A 78 -1.40 13.20 14.36
CA ASP A 78 -2.01 11.93 14.79
C ASP A 78 -3.53 12.02 14.99
N GLU A 79 -4.10 13.22 15.13
CA GLU A 79 -5.55 13.46 15.18
C GLU A 79 -6.21 13.46 13.78
N THR A 80 -5.39 13.50 12.72
CA THR A 80 -5.88 13.49 11.33
C THR A 80 -5.50 12.20 10.62
N SER A 81 -6.07 11.96 9.44
CA SER A 81 -5.71 10.80 8.63
C SER A 81 -4.30 10.91 8.02
N ILE A 82 -3.65 12.07 8.08
CA ILE A 82 -2.26 12.27 7.66
C ILE A 82 -1.34 12.29 8.88
N ASN A 83 -0.68 11.15 9.13
CA ASN A 83 0.13 10.92 10.32
C ASN A 83 1.44 10.20 9.97
N ARG A 84 2.23 9.83 10.98
CA ARG A 84 3.54 9.18 10.80
C ARG A 84 3.47 7.89 9.95
N HIS A 85 2.36 7.18 10.00
CA HIS A 85 2.16 5.91 9.28
C HIS A 85 1.47 6.10 7.93
N ASN A 86 0.67 7.17 7.78
CA ASN A 86 -0.13 7.44 6.61
C ASN A 86 0.19 8.82 6.05
N ASN A 87 1.12 8.92 5.10
CA ASN A 87 1.51 10.20 4.50
C ASN A 87 2.12 10.04 3.11
N PHE A 88 2.35 11.18 2.44
CA PHE A 88 2.93 11.28 1.11
C PHE A 88 4.39 11.78 1.12
N ARG A 89 5.14 11.64 2.22
CA ARG A 89 6.52 12.18 2.29
C ARG A 89 7.51 11.36 1.49
N THR A 90 7.37 10.04 1.54
CA THR A 90 8.25 9.10 0.85
C THR A 90 7.46 8.23 -0.11
N PHE A 91 8.14 7.71 -1.13
CA PHE A 91 7.51 6.89 -2.16
C PHE A 91 6.81 5.66 -1.59
N LEU A 92 7.46 4.92 -0.68
CA LEU A 92 6.86 3.73 -0.07
C LEU A 92 5.68 4.06 0.84
N GLN A 93 5.72 5.19 1.57
CA GLN A 93 4.58 5.62 2.39
C GLN A 93 3.39 6.05 1.52
N ALA A 94 3.65 6.79 0.44
CA ALA A 94 2.63 7.15 -0.54
C ALA A 94 1.99 5.89 -1.17
N LEU A 95 2.82 4.89 -1.51
CA LEU A 95 2.34 3.61 -2.05
C LEU A 95 1.46 2.87 -1.04
N MET A 96 1.86 2.81 0.23
CA MET A 96 1.09 2.18 1.32
C MET A 96 -0.25 2.91 1.56
N LEU A 97 -0.25 4.24 1.53
CA LEU A 97 -1.47 5.06 1.67
C LEU A 97 -2.42 4.86 0.48
N LEU A 98 -1.89 4.79 -0.74
CA LEU A 98 -2.69 4.49 -1.92
C LEU A 98 -3.23 3.06 -1.89
N PHE A 99 -2.45 2.10 -1.40
CA PHE A 99 -2.93 0.73 -1.18
C PHE A 99 -4.07 0.67 -0.16
N ARG A 100 -3.94 1.36 0.98
CA ARG A 100 -5.03 1.56 1.96
C ARG A 100 -6.26 2.20 1.31
N SER A 101 -6.07 3.16 0.42
CA SER A 101 -7.17 3.82 -0.28
C SER A 101 -7.83 2.86 -1.28
N ALA A 102 -7.05 2.05 -1.99
CA ALA A 102 -7.52 1.06 -2.97
C ALA A 102 -8.33 -0.09 -2.34
N THR A 103 -8.07 -0.45 -1.08
CA THR A 103 -8.92 -1.39 -0.33
C THR A 103 -10.24 -0.77 0.14
N GLY A 104 -10.43 0.54 -0.07
CA GLY A 104 -11.62 1.27 0.35
C GLY A 104 -11.57 1.75 1.81
N GLU A 105 -10.44 1.62 2.49
CA GLU A 105 -10.33 1.92 3.92
C GLU A 105 -10.19 3.42 4.17
N ALA A 106 -11.29 4.06 4.60
CA ALA A 106 -11.33 5.47 5.04
C ALA A 106 -10.69 6.47 4.06
N TRP A 107 -10.68 6.16 2.77
CA TRP A 107 -10.04 6.98 1.74
C TRP A 107 -10.61 8.41 1.68
N HIS A 108 -11.89 8.58 2.01
CA HIS A 108 -12.55 9.88 2.06
C HIS A 108 -12.00 10.76 3.20
N GLU A 109 -11.67 10.19 4.36
CA GLU A 109 -11.03 10.93 5.46
C GLU A 109 -9.61 11.38 5.10
N ILE A 110 -8.87 10.51 4.39
CA ILE A 110 -7.54 10.83 3.85
C ILE A 110 -7.65 11.99 2.86
N MET A 111 -8.62 11.93 1.95
CA MET A 111 -8.91 13.00 0.98
C MET A 111 -9.23 14.32 1.70
N LEU A 112 -10.13 14.29 2.69
CA LEU A 112 -10.49 15.48 3.47
C LEU A 112 -9.25 16.06 4.17
N SER A 113 -8.38 15.21 4.72
CA SER A 113 -7.13 15.61 5.36
C SER A 113 -6.10 16.23 4.39
N CYS A 114 -6.28 16.04 3.08
CA CYS A 114 -5.40 16.59 2.03
C CYS A 114 -5.92 17.89 1.38
N LEU A 115 -7.09 18.39 1.79
CA LEU A 115 -7.67 19.64 1.27
C LEU A 115 -6.81 20.87 1.55
N SER A 116 -7.15 22.01 0.95
CA SER A 116 -6.47 23.28 1.20
C SER A 116 -6.50 23.71 2.69
N ASN A 117 -5.63 24.65 3.05
CA ASN A 117 -5.51 25.25 4.38
C ASN A 117 -5.00 24.32 5.49
N ARG A 118 -4.16 23.33 5.15
CA ARG A 118 -3.53 22.44 6.12
C ARG A 118 -2.22 23.02 6.62
N ALA A 119 -1.86 22.66 7.84
CA ALA A 119 -0.56 22.99 8.40
C ALA A 119 0.55 22.37 7.54
N CYS A 120 1.56 23.19 7.21
CA CYS A 120 2.74 22.72 6.50
C CYS A 120 3.76 22.12 7.47
N ASP A 121 4.54 21.15 6.99
CA ASP A 121 5.66 20.62 7.73
C ASP A 121 6.68 21.74 8.04
N PRO A 122 7.12 21.94 9.29
CA PRO A 122 8.09 22.98 9.64
C PRO A 122 9.40 22.89 8.86
N LEU A 123 9.79 21.69 8.41
CA LEU A 123 11.01 21.46 7.63
C LEU A 123 10.87 21.85 6.15
N SER A 124 9.66 22.11 5.66
CA SER A 124 9.41 22.49 4.26
C SER A 124 9.80 23.94 3.93
N GLY A 125 10.11 24.76 4.95
CA GLY A 125 10.36 26.19 4.79
C GLY A 125 9.11 27.04 4.53
N LEU A 126 7.93 26.40 4.45
CA LEU A 126 6.64 27.07 4.29
C LEU A 126 6.08 27.39 5.68
N THR A 127 5.96 28.68 6.00
CA THR A 127 5.52 29.15 7.33
C THR A 127 4.01 29.41 7.42
N LYS A 128 3.28 29.28 6.32
CA LYS A 128 1.84 29.51 6.26
C LYS A 128 1.08 28.19 6.16
N ASN A 129 -0.14 28.14 6.70
CA ASN A 129 -1.05 27.00 6.56
C ASN A 129 -1.66 26.97 5.15
N GLU A 130 -0.80 26.90 4.13
CA GLU A 130 -1.18 26.90 2.72
C GLU A 130 -0.91 25.52 2.07
N CYS A 131 -0.65 24.49 2.89
CA CYS A 131 -0.43 23.13 2.40
C CYS A 131 -1.75 22.40 2.13
N GLY A 132 -1.67 21.36 1.32
CA GLY A 132 -2.83 20.66 0.77
C GLY A 132 -3.44 21.41 -0.41
N SER A 133 -4.40 20.79 -1.07
CA SER A 133 -5.02 21.36 -2.28
C SER A 133 -6.42 20.80 -2.49
N ASP A 134 -7.34 21.63 -2.97
CA ASP A 134 -8.68 21.19 -3.37
C ASP A 134 -8.63 20.23 -4.58
N PHE A 135 -7.47 20.16 -5.27
CA PHE A 135 -7.16 19.10 -6.22
C PHE A 135 -7.27 17.69 -5.61
N ALA A 136 -7.20 17.55 -4.28
CA ALA A 136 -7.40 16.29 -3.57
C ALA A 136 -8.71 15.58 -3.95
N TYR A 137 -9.82 16.31 -4.15
CA TYR A 137 -11.07 15.69 -4.59
C TYR A 137 -10.90 14.95 -5.91
N PHE A 138 -10.36 15.63 -6.92
CA PHE A 138 -10.13 15.04 -8.23
C PHE A 138 -9.13 13.89 -8.16
N TYR A 139 -8.04 14.08 -7.42
CA TYR A 139 -6.99 13.07 -7.25
C TYR A 139 -7.54 11.76 -6.65
N PHE A 140 -8.21 11.82 -5.49
CA PHE A 140 -8.69 10.61 -4.81
C PHE A 140 -9.88 9.98 -5.54
N VAL A 141 -10.84 10.77 -6.02
CA VAL A 141 -12.01 10.23 -6.72
C VAL A 141 -11.59 9.55 -8.03
N SER A 142 -10.71 10.17 -8.82
CA SER A 142 -10.19 9.54 -10.03
C SER A 142 -9.38 8.27 -9.74
N PHE A 143 -8.55 8.28 -8.69
CA PHE A 143 -7.79 7.10 -8.28
C PHE A 143 -8.71 5.93 -7.91
N ILE A 144 -9.71 6.17 -7.07
CA ILE A 144 -10.65 5.13 -6.63
C ILE A 144 -11.44 4.57 -7.81
N PHE A 145 -11.90 5.43 -8.72
CA PHE A 145 -12.58 5.01 -9.94
C PHE A 145 -11.70 4.11 -10.81
N LEU A 146 -10.50 4.57 -11.17
CA LEU A 146 -9.57 3.82 -12.01
C LEU A 146 -9.13 2.52 -11.34
N CYS A 147 -8.79 2.56 -10.05
CA CYS A 147 -8.38 1.38 -9.30
C CYS A 147 -9.51 0.34 -9.24
N SER A 148 -10.74 0.77 -8.98
CA SER A 148 -11.90 -0.14 -8.96
C SER A 148 -12.13 -0.77 -10.33
N PHE A 149 -12.04 0.01 -11.40
CA PHE A 149 -12.16 -0.50 -12.78
C PHE A 149 -11.08 -1.55 -13.08
N LEU A 150 -9.82 -1.30 -12.70
CA LEU A 150 -8.74 -2.25 -12.92
C LEU A 150 -8.87 -3.51 -12.07
N MET A 151 -9.27 -3.38 -10.80
CA MET A 151 -9.49 -4.53 -9.92
C MET A 151 -10.64 -5.41 -10.45
N LEU A 152 -11.72 -4.81 -10.95
CA LEU A 152 -12.79 -5.55 -11.61
C LEU A 152 -12.29 -6.30 -12.86
N ASN A 153 -11.49 -5.64 -13.71
CA ASN A 153 -10.89 -6.29 -14.88
C ASN A 153 -9.94 -7.43 -14.49
N LEU A 154 -9.25 -7.34 -13.35
CA LEU A 154 -8.41 -8.42 -12.83
C LEU A 154 -9.25 -9.63 -12.42
N PHE A 155 -10.36 -9.44 -11.72
CA PHE A 155 -11.28 -10.54 -11.39
C PHE A 155 -11.87 -11.19 -12.64
N VAL A 156 -12.30 -10.39 -13.61
CA VAL A 156 -12.82 -10.91 -14.90
C VAL A 156 -11.76 -11.65 -15.70
N ALA A 157 -10.49 -11.23 -15.62
CA ALA A 157 -9.40 -11.92 -16.32
C ALA A 157 -8.99 -13.26 -15.68
N VAL A 158 -9.29 -13.46 -14.40
CA VAL A 158 -8.93 -14.70 -13.66
C VAL A 158 -10.01 -15.76 -13.75
N ILE A 159 -11.28 -15.35 -13.82
CA ILE A 159 -12.46 -16.22 -13.97
C ILE A 159 -12.50 -16.79 -15.39
#